data_AF-A0A366QYE8-F1
#
_entry.id   AF-A0A366QYE8-F1
#
_cell.length_a   1.000
_cell.length_b   1.000
_cell.length_c   1.000
_cell.angle_alpha   90.00
_cell.angle_beta   90.00
_cell.angle_gamma   90.00
#
_symmetry.space_group_name_H-M   'P 1'
#
loop_
_entity.id
_entity.type
_entity.pdbx_description
1 polymer ?
#
loop_
_entity_poly.entity_id
_entity_poly.type
_entity_poly.pdbx_seq_one_letter_code
_entity_poly.pdbx_strand_id
1 'polypeptide(L)'
;MRKGLLSVTAFVCLSYAVILLDDTFFCGKDVSVQWNQQEGACSVFYALEPFILNFTLDLTCYIAIYTLSLILILKGLIRYSTVVGITLALGALTIIVIVVRFITLKVGTGQENLVYPLSMLEMSLAITVAALPGLKPLLRSEFTEETVVDVVRTERKC
;
A
#
# COMPACT_ATOMS: atom_id res chain seq x y z
N MET A 1 19.81 -1.11 13.49
CA MET A 1 18.84 -1.97 12.79
C MET A 1 17.54 -2.08 13.56
N ARG A 2 17.51 -2.71 14.76
CA ARG A 2 16.30 -2.80 15.59
C ARG A 2 15.65 -1.44 15.88
N LYS A 3 16.44 -0.43 16.26
CA LYS A 3 15.94 0.94 16.50
C LYS A 3 15.28 1.58 15.28
N GLY A 4 15.83 1.36 14.07
CA GLY A 4 15.28 1.92 12.83
C GLY A 4 13.98 1.25 12.42
N LEU A 5 13.93 -0.08 12.51
CA LEU A 5 12.70 -0.85 12.26
C LEU A 5 11.61 -0.47 13.27
N LEU A 6 11.94 -0.43 14.57
CA LEU A 6 11.03 -0.01 15.63
C LEU A 6 10.53 1.43 15.42
N SER A 7 11.39 2.34 14.97
CA SER A 7 11.01 3.71 14.67
C SER A 7 10.00 3.79 13.52
N VAL A 8 10.23 3.05 12.43
CA VAL A 8 9.30 3.03 11.29
C VAL A 8 7.99 2.35 11.69
N THR A 9 8.03 1.24 12.43
CA THR A 9 6.83 0.58 12.94
C THR A 9 6.03 1.51 13.85
N ALA A 10 6.68 2.16 14.81
CA ALA A 10 6.01 3.11 15.70
C ALA A 10 5.39 4.27 14.90
N PHE A 11 6.12 4.81 13.92
CA PHE A 11 5.60 5.85 13.02
C PHE A 11 4.33 5.39 12.28
N VAL A 12 4.36 4.22 11.65
CA VAL A 12 3.20 3.66 10.93
C VAL A 12 2.01 3.44 11.87
N CYS A 13 2.24 2.87 13.06
CA CYS A 13 1.18 2.66 14.05
C CYS A 13 0.56 3.97 14.54
N LEU A 14 1.38 5.00 14.78
CA LEU A 14 0.90 6.32 15.18
C LEU A 14 0.12 7.00 14.06
N SER A 15 0.63 6.97 12.82
CA SER A 15 -0.07 7.49 11.64
C SER A 15 -1.43 6.80 11.46
N TYR A 16 -1.47 5.47 11.58
CA TYR A 16 -2.73 4.72 11.52
C TYR A 16 -3.70 5.12 12.64
N ALA A 17 -3.21 5.29 13.87
CA ALA A 17 -4.05 5.73 14.99
C ALA A 17 -4.62 7.14 14.76
N VAL A 18 -3.81 8.06 14.21
CA VAL A 18 -4.26 9.41 13.86
C VAL A 18 -5.37 9.36 12.82
N ILE A 19 -5.17 8.62 11.72
CA ILE A 19 -6.18 8.45 10.66
C ILE A 19 -7.46 7.83 11.23
N LEU A 20 -7.33 6.77 12.03
CA LEU A 20 -8.48 6.09 12.61
C LEU A 20 -9.29 7.02 13.54
N LEU A 21 -8.60 7.82 14.35
CA LEU A 21 -9.27 8.78 15.23
C LEU A 21 -9.93 9.92 14.45
N ASP A 22 -9.25 10.45 13.43
CA ASP A 22 -9.81 11.47 12.54
C ASP A 22 -11.06 10.93 11.84
N ASP A 23 -10.96 9.78 11.17
CA ASP A 23 -12.07 9.13 10.45
C ASP A 23 -13.26 8.73 11.34
N THR A 24 -13.01 8.50 12.64
CA THR A 24 -14.05 8.12 13.60
C THR A 24 -14.72 9.34 14.23
N PHE A 25 -13.96 10.39 14.53
CA PHE A 25 -14.41 11.52 15.35
C PHE A 25 -14.48 12.85 14.60
N PHE A 26 -14.30 12.86 13.27
CA PHE A 26 -14.34 14.07 12.45
C PHE A 26 -15.65 14.87 12.66
N CYS A 27 -16.79 14.19 12.65
CA CYS A 27 -18.11 14.80 12.86
C CYS A 27 -18.49 14.99 14.34
N GLY A 28 -17.54 14.80 15.26
CA GLY A 28 -17.72 14.96 16.70
C GLY A 28 -17.73 13.63 17.48
N LYS A 29 -18.17 13.71 18.74
CA LYS A 29 -18.20 12.58 19.68
C LYS A 29 -19.13 11.45 19.25
N ASP A 30 -20.26 11.80 18.64
CA ASP A 30 -21.31 10.86 18.28
C ASP A 30 -21.04 10.26 16.90
N VAL A 31 -20.35 9.11 16.90
CA VAL A 31 -19.91 8.38 15.69
C VAL A 31 -21.06 8.06 14.73
N SER A 32 -22.30 7.97 15.24
CA SER A 32 -23.50 7.73 14.43
C SER A 32 -23.83 8.87 13.47
N VAL A 33 -23.36 10.09 13.73
CA VAL A 33 -23.64 11.27 12.88
C VAL A 33 -23.09 11.08 11.47
N GLN A 34 -21.94 10.42 11.33
CA GLN A 34 -21.29 10.13 10.05
C GLN A 34 -22.13 9.26 9.11
N TRP A 35 -23.06 8.49 9.67
CA TRP A 35 -23.95 7.57 8.93
C TRP A 35 -25.34 8.16 8.70
N ASN A 36 -25.56 9.41 9.10
CA ASN A 36 -26.83 10.09 8.86
C ASN A 36 -26.97 10.39 7.35
N GLN A 37 -28.03 9.86 6.74
CA GLN A 37 -28.32 10.04 5.30
C GLN A 37 -29.12 11.31 4.98
N GLN A 38 -29.37 12.17 5.97
CA GLN A 38 -30.04 13.45 5.76
C GLN A 38 -29.17 14.40 4.90
N GLU A 39 -29.82 15.17 4.03
CA GLU A 39 -29.14 16.20 3.24
C GLU A 39 -28.44 17.22 4.14
N GLY A 40 -27.15 17.46 3.91
CA GLY A 40 -26.33 18.37 4.71
C GLY A 40 -25.80 17.77 6.02
N ALA A 41 -26.01 16.48 6.30
CA ALA A 41 -25.37 15.81 7.42
C ALA A 41 -23.84 15.78 7.24
N CYS A 42 -23.11 15.94 8.35
CA CYS A 42 -21.66 15.80 8.35
C CYS A 42 -21.30 14.35 8.03
N SER A 43 -20.41 14.16 7.06
CA SER A 43 -19.88 12.86 6.69
C SER A 43 -18.43 13.00 6.28
N VAL A 44 -17.56 12.21 6.93
CA VAL A 44 -16.11 12.18 6.62
C VAL A 44 -15.85 11.81 5.16
N PHE A 45 -16.73 11.01 4.55
CA PHE A 45 -16.58 10.53 3.18
C PHE A 45 -16.61 11.65 2.13
N TYR A 46 -17.25 12.78 2.46
CA TYR A 46 -17.38 13.93 1.57
C TYR A 46 -16.52 15.12 2.02
N ALA A 47 -15.82 15.01 3.16
CA ALA A 47 -14.97 16.05 3.69
C ALA A 47 -13.57 15.98 3.07
N LEU A 48 -13.06 17.13 2.59
CA LEU A 48 -11.78 17.19 1.87
C LEU A 48 -10.59 17.13 2.84
N GLU A 49 -10.72 17.73 4.02
CA GLU A 49 -9.69 17.80 5.04
C GLU A 49 -9.21 16.41 5.53
N PRO A 50 -10.10 15.51 6.01
CA PRO A 50 -9.70 14.17 6.45
C PRO A 50 -9.14 13.35 5.29
N PHE A 51 -9.67 13.54 4.08
CA PHE A 51 -9.14 12.89 2.89
C PHE A 51 -7.67 13.26 2.62
N ILE A 52 -7.32 14.56 2.68
CA ILE A 52 -5.95 15.04 2.46
C ILE A 52 -5.02 14.51 3.56
N LEU A 53 -5.48 14.48 4.81
CA LEU A 53 -4.71 13.98 5.95
C LEU A 53 -4.41 12.48 5.80
N ASN A 54 -5.42 11.68 5.50
CA ASN A 54 -5.29 10.23 5.26
C ASN A 54 -4.28 9.96 4.14
N PHE A 55 -4.46 10.63 2.99
CA PHE A 55 -3.53 10.53 1.87
C PHE A 55 -2.08 10.87 2.25
N THR A 56 -1.89 11.97 2.98
CA THR A 56 -0.54 12.46 3.32
C THR A 56 0.17 11.51 4.28
N LEU A 57 -0.52 11.03 5.30
CA LEU A 57 0.03 10.09 6.27
C LEU A 57 0.32 8.74 5.63
N ASP A 58 -0.58 8.25 4.78
CA ASP A 58 -0.40 7.00 4.04
C ASP A 58 0.82 7.06 3.11
N LEU A 59 0.90 8.09 2.25
CA LEU A 59 2.05 8.30 1.37
C LEU A 59 3.37 8.39 2.15
N THR A 60 3.36 9.10 3.29
CA THR A 60 4.55 9.24 4.14
C THR A 60 4.97 7.89 4.74
N CYS A 61 4.01 7.06 5.14
CA CYS A 61 4.28 5.69 5.62
C CYS A 61 4.93 4.83 4.53
N TYR A 62 4.40 4.85 3.31
CA TYR A 62 5.01 4.12 2.19
C TYR A 62 6.44 4.60 1.90
N ILE A 63 6.67 5.90 1.84
CA ILE A 63 8.01 6.46 1.62
C ILE A 63 8.97 6.03 2.73
N ALA A 64 8.55 6.05 3.99
CA ALA A 64 9.37 5.63 5.12
C ALA A 64 9.75 4.14 5.06
N ILE A 65 8.77 3.27 4.79
CA ILE A 65 8.98 1.82 4.64
C ILE A 65 9.91 1.54 3.44
N TYR A 66 9.66 2.19 2.31
CA TYR A 66 10.41 1.98 1.09
C TYR A 66 11.85 2.48 1.20
N THR A 67 12.04 3.66 1.81
CA THR A 67 13.37 4.24 2.05
C THR A 67 14.17 3.37 3.01
N LEU A 68 13.55 2.86 4.09
CA LEU A 68 14.21 1.91 4.97
C LEU A 68 14.64 0.66 4.19
N SER A 69 13.75 0.09 3.38
CA SER A 69 14.03 -1.08 2.56
C SER A 69 15.18 -0.86 1.57
N LEU A 70 15.24 0.31 0.92
CA LEU A 70 16.30 0.70 0.01
C LEU A 70 17.65 0.84 0.73
N ILE A 71 17.68 1.50 1.89
CA ILE A 71 18.89 1.67 2.70
C ILE A 71 19.46 0.31 3.11
N LEU A 72 18.60 -0.65 3.46
CA LEU A 72 19.00 -2.00 3.84
C LEU A 72 19.68 -2.75 2.69
N ILE A 73 19.19 -2.57 1.46
CA ILE A 73 19.77 -3.16 0.25
C ILE A 73 21.09 -2.49 -0.11
N LEU A 74 21.14 -1.16 -0.11
CA LEU A 74 22.35 -0.38 -0.43
C LEU A 74 23.51 -0.70 0.52
N LYS A 75 23.22 -0.99 1.79
CA LYS A 75 24.22 -1.41 2.78
C LYS A 75 24.64 -2.89 2.65
N GLY A 76 24.11 -3.63 1.68
CA GLY A 76 24.42 -5.05 1.45
C GLY A 76 23.91 -5.99 2.54
N LEU A 77 23.00 -5.53 3.41
CA LEU A 77 22.46 -6.33 4.52
C LEU A 77 21.39 -7.33 4.05
N ILE A 78 20.74 -7.05 2.91
CA ILE A 78 19.79 -7.94 2.24
C ILE A 78 20.38 -8.30 0.88
N ARG A 79 20.52 -9.61 0.61
CA ARG A 79 20.94 -10.09 -0.71
C ARG A 79 19.80 -9.89 -1.70
N TYR A 80 20.08 -9.17 -2.78
CA TYR A 80 19.11 -8.98 -3.85
C TYR A 80 18.69 -10.33 -4.42
N SER A 81 17.37 -10.54 -4.55
CA SER A 81 16.76 -11.73 -5.14
C SER A 81 15.55 -11.29 -5.96
N THR A 82 15.11 -12.14 -6.89
CA THR A 82 13.94 -11.84 -7.75
C THR A 82 12.72 -11.42 -6.93
N VAL A 83 12.44 -12.10 -5.82
CA VAL A 83 11.32 -11.77 -4.91
C VAL A 83 11.48 -10.40 -4.27
N VAL A 84 12.70 -10.03 -3.86
CA VAL A 84 12.98 -8.69 -3.29
C VAL A 84 12.80 -7.61 -4.36
N GLY A 85 13.23 -7.87 -5.59
CA GLY A 85 13.02 -6.96 -6.73
C GLY A 85 11.54 -6.76 -7.04
N ILE A 86 10.74 -7.83 -7.06
CA ILE A 86 9.28 -7.76 -7.27
C ILE A 86 8.61 -7.00 -6.13
N THR A 87 9.00 -7.27 -4.88
CA THR A 87 8.46 -6.57 -3.69
C THR A 87 8.69 -5.06 -3.77
N LEU A 88 9.89 -4.65 -4.20
CA LEU A 88 10.22 -3.23 -4.41
C LEU A 88 9.43 -2.62 -5.56
N ALA A 89 9.35 -3.31 -6.70
CA ALA A 89 8.59 -2.82 -7.85
C ALA A 89 7.11 -2.61 -7.51
N LEU A 90 6.49 -3.57 -6.82
CA LEU A 90 5.10 -3.45 -6.36
C LEU A 90 4.92 -2.34 -5.32
N GLY A 91 5.88 -2.17 -4.40
CA GLY A 91 5.87 -1.05 -3.45
C GLY A 91 5.94 0.31 -4.16
N ALA A 92 6.81 0.45 -5.15
CA ALA A 92 6.90 1.66 -5.97
C ALA A 92 5.61 1.91 -6.79
N LEU A 93 5.01 0.85 -7.34
CA LEU A 93 3.73 0.93 -8.02
C LEU A 93 2.62 1.43 -7.09
N THR A 94 2.63 0.98 -5.83
CA THR A 94 1.66 1.42 -4.81
C THR A 94 1.77 2.93 -4.56
N ILE A 95 3.00 3.46 -4.45
CA ILE A 95 3.25 4.90 -4.31
C ILE A 95 2.71 5.68 -5.53
N ILE A 96 2.91 5.15 -6.74
CA ILE A 96 2.38 5.77 -7.97
C ILE A 96 0.85 5.82 -7.95
N VAL A 97 0.19 4.70 -7.59
CA VAL A 97 -1.28 4.63 -7.50
C VAL A 97 -1.82 5.64 -6.48
N ILE A 98 -1.17 5.77 -5.33
CA ILE A 98 -1.51 6.76 -4.30
C ILE A 98 -1.46 8.17 -4.88
N VAL A 99 -0.35 8.55 -5.51
CA VAL A 99 -0.19 9.88 -6.13
C VAL A 99 -1.24 10.14 -7.21
N VAL A 100 -1.52 9.16 -8.07
CA VAL A 100 -2.56 9.26 -9.10
C VAL A 100 -3.93 9.48 -8.45
N ARG A 101 -4.29 8.72 -7.41
CA ARG A 101 -5.55 8.89 -6.66
C ARG A 101 -5.72 10.31 -6.14
N PHE A 102 -4.66 10.90 -5.59
CA PHE A 102 -4.70 12.27 -5.09
C PHE A 102 -4.89 13.31 -6.19
N ILE A 103 -4.20 13.13 -7.33
CA ILE A 103 -4.35 14.02 -8.48
C ILE A 103 -5.79 13.93 -9.01
N THR A 104 -6.35 12.74 -9.17
CA THR A 104 -7.74 12.54 -9.64
C THR A 104 -8.74 13.29 -8.78
N LEU A 105 -8.55 13.32 -7.45
CA LEU A 105 -9.42 14.05 -6.54
C LEU A 105 -9.26 15.56 -6.58
N LYS A 106 -8.01 16.06 -6.64
CA LYS A 106 -7.75 17.51 -6.64
C LYS A 106 -8.07 18.18 -7.97
N VAL A 107 -8.01 17.43 -9.08
CA VAL A 107 -8.26 17.99 -10.42
C VAL A 107 -9.75 18.08 -10.75
N GLY A 108 -10.64 17.55 -9.90
CA GLY A 108 -12.09 17.71 -10.10
C GLY A 108 -12.54 17.16 -11.46
N THR A 109 -11.95 16.03 -11.90
CA THR A 109 -12.22 15.44 -13.23
C THR A 109 -13.66 14.95 -13.42
N GLY A 110 -14.55 15.17 -12.45
CA GLY A 110 -15.92 14.66 -12.45
C GLY A 110 -16.00 13.13 -12.33
N GLN A 111 -14.89 12.46 -11.98
CA GLN A 111 -14.78 11.01 -11.83
C GLN A 111 -14.45 10.63 -10.38
N GLU A 112 -15.24 11.11 -9.43
CA GLU A 112 -15.19 10.70 -8.02
C GLU A 112 -15.29 9.17 -7.85
N ASN A 113 -15.98 8.49 -8.77
CA ASN A 113 -16.05 7.04 -8.82
C ASN A 113 -14.70 6.34 -9.10
N LEU A 114 -13.72 7.01 -9.71
CA LEU A 114 -12.41 6.39 -10.04
C LEU A 114 -11.52 6.22 -8.80
N VAL A 115 -11.79 6.99 -7.74
CA VAL A 115 -11.08 6.96 -6.46
C VAL A 115 -11.27 5.64 -5.75
N TYR A 116 -12.47 5.05 -5.86
CA TYR A 116 -12.80 3.79 -5.22
C TYR A 116 -12.00 2.61 -5.80
N PRO A 117 -11.99 2.36 -7.13
CA PRO A 117 -11.11 1.35 -7.74
C PRO A 117 -9.64 1.59 -7.45
N LEU A 118 -9.16 2.84 -7.48
CA LEU A 118 -7.76 3.16 -7.17
C LEU A 118 -7.41 2.81 -5.72
N SER A 119 -8.32 3.03 -4.78
CA SER A 119 -8.14 2.65 -3.38
C SER A 119 -8.15 1.13 -3.18
N MET A 120 -9.01 0.41 -3.90
CA MET A 120 -9.01 -1.06 -3.86
C MET A 120 -7.73 -1.64 -4.47
N LEU A 121 -7.24 -1.04 -5.55
CA LEU A 121 -5.98 -1.42 -6.17
C LEU A 121 -4.80 -1.21 -5.20
N GLU A 122 -4.74 -0.05 -4.56
CA GLU A 122 -3.75 0.27 -3.54
C GLU A 122 -3.74 -0.76 -2.40
N MET A 123 -4.91 -1.07 -1.82
CA MET A 123 -5.00 -2.09 -0.77
C MET A 123 -4.55 -3.47 -1.26
N SER A 124 -4.94 -3.86 -2.48
CA SER A 124 -4.54 -5.15 -3.04
C SER A 124 -3.03 -5.27 -3.25
N LEU A 125 -2.39 -4.19 -3.71
CA LEU A 125 -0.94 -4.11 -3.89
C LEU A 125 -0.23 -4.15 -2.53
N ALA A 126 -0.74 -3.42 -1.55
CA ALA A 126 -0.21 -3.40 -0.19
C ALA A 126 -0.20 -4.79 0.46
N ILE A 127 -1.33 -5.50 0.39
CA ILE A 127 -1.47 -6.87 0.91
C ILE A 127 -0.52 -7.81 0.17
N THR A 128 -0.44 -7.70 -1.16
CA THR A 128 0.46 -8.51 -1.97
C THR A 128 1.91 -8.31 -1.53
N VAL A 129 2.37 -7.07 -1.41
CA VAL A 129 3.73 -6.71 -0.96
C VAL A 129 4.01 -7.25 0.43
N ALA A 130 3.06 -7.17 1.36
CA ALA A 130 3.20 -7.68 2.72
C ALA A 130 3.24 -9.21 2.79
N ALA A 131 2.47 -9.89 1.93
CA ALA A 131 2.38 -11.35 1.89
C ALA A 131 3.54 -12.01 1.13
N LEU A 132 4.10 -11.34 0.12
CA LEU A 132 5.09 -11.89 -0.79
C LEU A 132 6.34 -12.50 -0.11
N PRO A 133 6.92 -11.90 0.95
CA PRO A 133 8.02 -12.52 1.70
C PRO A 133 7.64 -13.85 2.35
N GLY A 134 6.37 -14.01 2.78
CA GLY A 134 5.84 -15.23 3.39
C GLY A 134 5.53 -16.34 2.38
N LEU A 135 5.25 -15.99 1.13
CA LEU A 135 5.00 -16.94 0.03
C LEU A 135 6.29 -17.42 -0.66
N LYS A 136 7.46 -16.93 -0.25
CA LYS A 136 8.77 -17.33 -0.78
C LYS A 136 8.97 -18.85 -0.96
N PRO A 137 8.58 -19.76 -0.03
CA PRO A 137 8.73 -21.20 -0.24
C PRO A 137 7.86 -21.75 -1.38
N LEU A 138 6.66 -21.20 -1.59
CA LEU A 138 5.73 -21.61 -2.66
C LEU A 138 6.16 -21.05 -4.03
N LEU A 139 6.62 -19.79 -4.07
CA LEU A 139 7.17 -19.24 -5.32
C LEU A 139 8.42 -20.00 -5.78
N ARG A 140 9.22 -20.53 -4.84
CA ARG A 140 10.39 -21.34 -5.19
C ARG A 140 9.99 -22.69 -5.79
N SER A 141 8.88 -23.30 -5.35
CA SER A 141 8.39 -24.54 -5.96
C SER A 141 7.82 -24.28 -7.35
N GLU A 142 7.00 -23.25 -7.53
CA GLU A 142 6.40 -22.96 -8.85
C GLU A 142 7.42 -22.48 -9.88
N PHE A 143 8.36 -21.59 -9.53
CA PHE A 143 9.43 -21.24 -10.49
C PHE A 143 10.29 -22.46 -10.85
N THR A 144 10.50 -23.39 -9.91
CA THR A 144 11.22 -24.63 -10.24
C THR A 144 10.38 -25.51 -11.17
N GLU A 145 9.07 -25.57 -10.97
CA GLU A 145 8.15 -26.37 -11.79
C GLU A 145 7.95 -25.79 -13.20
N GLU A 146 7.73 -24.47 -13.35
CA GLU A 146 7.70 -23.80 -14.66
C GLU A 146 9.01 -23.97 -15.42
N THR A 147 10.16 -23.81 -14.73
CA THR A 147 11.48 -23.98 -15.39
C THR A 147 11.72 -25.44 -15.79
N VAL A 148 11.28 -26.43 -15.00
CA VAL A 148 11.41 -27.86 -15.34
C VAL A 148 10.47 -28.23 -16.49
N VAL A 149 9.23 -27.72 -16.51
CA VAL A 149 8.28 -27.97 -17.60
C VAL A 149 8.77 -27.37 -18.91
N ASP A 150 9.36 -26.18 -18.90
CA ASP A 150 9.93 -25.56 -20.10
C ASP A 150 11.21 -26.25 -20.59
N VAL A 151 12.09 -26.69 -19.69
CA VAL A 151 13.27 -27.50 -20.06
C VAL A 151 12.85 -28.85 -20.65
N VAL A 152 11.90 -29.56 -20.03
CA VAL A 152 11.38 -30.86 -20.52
C VAL A 152 10.63 -30.71 -21.85
N ARG A 153 9.94 -29.58 -22.07
CA ARG A 153 9.27 -29.28 -23.35
C ARG A 153 10.28 -28.97 -24.47
N THR A 154 11.43 -28.41 -24.13
CA THR A 154 12.49 -28.09 -25.10
C THR A 154 13.27 -29.34 -25.51
N GLU A 155 13.59 -30.22 -24.57
CA GLU A 155 14.27 -31.52 -24.82
C GLU A 155 13.43 -32.49 -25.67
N ARG A 156 12.09 -32.42 -25.60
CA ARG A 156 11.19 -33.29 -26.40
C ARG A 156 11.03 -32.87 -27.87
N LYS A 157 11.65 -31.77 -28.29
CA LYS A 157 11.58 -31.24 -29.67
C LYS A 157 12.83 -31.54 -30.52
N CYS A 158 13.79 -32.31 -30.00
CA CYS A 158 14.94 -32.81 -30.75
C CYS A 158 14.79 -34.30 -31.08
#